data_AF-A0A0D7BG78-F1
#
_entry.id   AF-A0A0D7BG78-F1
#
_cell.length_a   1.000
_cell.length_b   1.000
_cell.length_c   1.000
_cell.angle_alpha   90.00
_cell.angle_beta   90.00
_cell.angle_gamma   90.00
#
_symmetry.space_group_name_H-M   'P 1'
#
loop_
_entity.id
_entity.type
_entity.pdbx_description
1 polymer ?
#
loop_
_entity_poly.entity_id
_entity_poly.type
_entity_poly.pdbx_seq_one_letter_code
_entity_poly.pdbx_strand_id
1 'polypeptide(L)'
;MSFPSPVGGLTQPSEFVISVLVCLAFGLLLVLAVIQACQGRGTLAVCATAGVVIERAISFGLRAAVVKHPHTESEGLSEYLQVTFAMGSVMILGDVMNVLACALVQSTKVEGAQVTTFNSGPTSTGSTRSKISGSGMNGNIPEEKQEANQQRRKYVRLFGWVQCTVWMLCLAAGFTGNSLLIAKRKNPQWNKVNQALRYTSTGIAFAIALWLAGATFYWRARLNNLARRLALLFCGLLSIPWVYRLCVMHYTIPALDAHIWGSQNLPAEKALFYTFHVLPEFILASLMLGAVDVRGVFNTGAMGGGKGWEGWSKSCGRRLKESYGIH
;
A
#
# COMPACT_ATOMS: atom_id res chain seq x y z
N MET A 1 3.01 20.82 31.43
CA MET A 1 3.86 19.93 30.60
C MET A 1 3.17 19.77 29.26
N SER A 2 3.89 19.83 28.14
CA SER A 2 3.29 19.61 26.81
C SER A 2 3.76 18.29 26.19
N PHE A 3 2.92 17.70 25.35
CA PHE A 3 3.23 16.49 24.60
C PHE A 3 2.74 16.62 23.14
N PRO A 4 3.27 15.81 22.20
CA PRO A 4 2.92 15.92 20.78
C PRO A 4 1.44 15.64 20.54
N SER A 5 0.80 16.42 19.67
CA SER A 5 -0.61 16.24 19.36
C SER A 5 -0.88 14.86 18.70
N PRO A 6 -1.94 14.13 19.13
CA PRO A 6 -2.38 12.92 18.47
C PRO A 6 -3.03 13.24 17.12
N VAL A 7 -2.67 12.50 16.07
CA VAL A 7 -3.25 12.68 14.73
C VAL A 7 -4.73 12.32 14.79
N GLY A 8 -5.59 13.27 14.40
CA GLY A 8 -7.04 13.08 14.41
C GLY A 8 -7.69 13.23 15.78
N GLY A 9 -6.95 13.58 16.85
CA GLY A 9 -7.48 13.95 18.18
C GLY A 9 -8.32 12.88 18.90
N LEU A 10 -8.93 13.30 20.01
CA LEU A 10 -9.92 12.52 20.76
C LEU A 10 -11.27 12.51 20.06
N THR A 11 -12.08 11.50 20.33
CA THR A 11 -13.37 11.37 19.65
C THR A 11 -14.37 12.39 20.19
N GLN A 12 -15.01 13.14 19.30
CA GLN A 12 -15.98 14.18 19.65
C GLN A 12 -17.42 13.77 19.30
N PRO A 13 -18.44 14.25 20.04
CA PRO A 13 -19.84 13.93 19.74
C PRO A 13 -20.28 14.25 18.31
N SER A 14 -19.75 15.34 17.74
CA SER A 14 -20.03 15.75 16.35
C SER A 14 -19.52 14.75 15.30
N GLU A 15 -18.62 13.84 15.67
CA GLU A 15 -18.01 12.87 14.75
C GLU A 15 -18.83 11.58 14.59
N PHE A 16 -19.94 11.42 15.32
CA PHE A 16 -20.72 10.19 15.28
C PHE A 16 -21.14 9.82 13.86
N VAL A 17 -21.80 10.75 13.17
CA VAL A 17 -22.36 10.52 11.83
C VAL A 17 -21.26 10.20 10.83
N ILE A 18 -20.19 11.00 10.80
CA ILE A 18 -19.09 10.79 9.84
C ILE A 18 -18.33 9.49 10.13
N SER A 19 -18.14 9.11 11.40
CA SER A 19 -17.48 7.85 11.75
C SER A 19 -18.28 6.63 11.30
N VAL A 20 -19.60 6.65 11.47
CA VAL A 20 -20.49 5.58 10.98
C VAL A 20 -20.45 5.49 9.45
N LEU A 21 -20.54 6.62 8.74
CA LEU A 21 -20.49 6.64 7.28
C LEU A 21 -19.16 6.09 6.74
N VAL A 22 -18.03 6.52 7.33
CA VAL A 22 -16.70 6.04 6.93
C VAL A 22 -16.53 4.56 7.25
N CYS A 23 -17.02 4.09 8.40
CA CYS A 23 -17.02 2.67 8.77
C CYS A 23 -17.77 1.82 7.72
N LEU A 24 -18.98 2.23 7.35
CA LEU A 24 -19.78 1.55 6.32
C LEU A 24 -19.09 1.58 4.95
N ALA A 25 -18.46 2.70 4.58
CA ALA A 25 -17.73 2.82 3.33
C ALA A 25 -16.55 1.83 3.25
N PHE A 26 -15.73 1.73 4.30
CA PHE A 26 -14.67 0.73 4.36
C PHE A 26 -15.20 -0.71 4.43
N GLY A 27 -16.33 -0.94 5.12
CA GLY A 27 -17.02 -2.23 5.12
C GLY A 27 -17.47 -2.66 3.72
N LEU A 28 -17.99 -1.73 2.91
CA LEU A 28 -18.36 -1.99 1.53
C LEU A 28 -17.13 -2.33 0.66
N LEU A 29 -16.00 -1.63 0.87
CA LEU A 29 -14.74 -1.97 0.17
C LEU A 29 -14.27 -3.39 0.48
N LEU A 30 -14.48 -3.87 1.71
CA LEU A 30 -14.14 -5.25 2.08
C LEU A 30 -14.99 -6.26 1.30
N VAL A 31 -16.29 -6.01 1.14
CA VAL A 31 -17.17 -6.85 0.31
C VAL A 31 -16.69 -6.88 -1.14
N LEU A 32 -16.31 -5.72 -1.71
CA LEU A 32 -15.76 -5.66 -3.06
C LEU A 32 -14.44 -6.43 -3.19
N ALA A 33 -13.56 -6.34 -2.19
CA ALA A 33 -12.30 -7.08 -2.16
C ALA A 33 -12.54 -8.61 -2.16
N VAL A 34 -13.53 -9.08 -1.40
CA VAL A 34 -13.93 -10.51 -1.39
C VAL A 34 -14.47 -10.93 -2.76
N ILE A 35 -15.35 -10.14 -3.37
CA ILE A 35 -15.87 -10.42 -4.71
C ILE A 35 -14.73 -10.54 -5.73
N GLN A 36 -13.77 -9.61 -5.71
CA GLN A 36 -12.62 -9.67 -6.60
C GLN A 36 -11.73 -10.89 -6.37
N ALA A 37 -11.51 -11.27 -5.11
CA ALA A 37 -10.77 -12.47 -4.75
C ALA A 37 -11.46 -13.73 -5.30
N CYS A 38 -12.78 -13.84 -5.14
CA CYS A 38 -13.59 -14.94 -5.69
C CYS A 38 -13.57 -14.98 -7.23
N GLN A 39 -13.50 -13.83 -7.90
CA GLN A 39 -13.38 -13.73 -9.35
C GLN A 39 -11.95 -14.01 -9.88
N GLY A 40 -10.99 -14.29 -9.01
CA GLY A 40 -9.58 -14.50 -9.40
C GLY A 40 -8.87 -13.23 -9.89
N ARG A 41 -9.48 -12.06 -9.71
CA ARG A 41 -8.89 -10.73 -10.03
C ARG A 41 -8.03 -10.22 -8.87
N GLY A 42 -8.24 -10.75 -7.67
CA GLY A 42 -7.41 -10.48 -6.50
C GLY A 42 -5.95 -10.92 -6.69
N THR A 43 -5.05 -10.21 -6.00
CA THR A 43 -3.62 -10.52 -5.93
C THR A 43 -3.15 -10.35 -4.50
N LEU A 44 -2.28 -11.26 -4.01
CA LEU A 44 -1.65 -11.11 -2.70
C LEU A 44 -0.78 -9.84 -2.59
N ALA A 45 -0.45 -9.20 -3.71
CA ALA A 45 0.28 -7.93 -3.73
C ALA A 45 -0.49 -6.75 -3.12
N VAL A 46 -1.80 -6.90 -2.84
CA VAL A 46 -2.66 -5.86 -2.22
C VAL A 46 -3.20 -6.33 -0.85
N CYS A 47 -2.57 -7.36 -0.26
CA CYS A 47 -3.03 -7.95 1.00
C CYS A 47 -2.95 -6.97 2.17
N ALA A 48 -1.90 -6.15 2.24
CA ALA A 48 -1.74 -5.19 3.33
C ALA A 48 -2.84 -4.12 3.29
N THR A 49 -3.23 -3.66 2.11
CA THR A 49 -4.32 -2.71 1.89
C THR A 49 -5.66 -3.28 2.34
N ALA A 50 -5.94 -4.56 2.08
CA ALA A 50 -7.13 -5.23 2.60
C ALA A 50 -7.13 -5.26 4.14
N GLY A 51 -5.99 -5.55 4.76
CA GLY A 51 -5.81 -5.44 6.21
C GLY A 51 -6.09 -4.03 6.73
N VAL A 52 -5.56 -3.00 6.05
CA VAL A 52 -5.81 -1.59 6.41
C VAL A 52 -7.29 -1.22 6.30
N VAL A 53 -8.02 -1.72 5.29
CA VAL A 53 -9.47 -1.50 5.16
C VAL A 53 -10.23 -2.08 6.35
N ILE A 54 -9.88 -3.30 6.79
CA ILE A 54 -10.47 -3.94 7.97
C ILE A 54 -10.17 -3.10 9.21
N GLU A 55 -8.91 -2.74 9.43
CA GLU A 55 -8.48 -1.91 10.55
C GLU A 55 -9.19 -0.55 10.56
N ARG A 56 -9.44 0.07 9.40
CA ARG A 56 -10.19 1.33 9.28
C ARG A 56 -11.66 1.17 9.64
N ALA A 57 -12.31 0.11 9.19
CA ALA A 57 -13.68 -0.18 9.59
C ALA A 57 -13.79 -0.36 11.11
N ILE A 58 -12.87 -1.13 11.73
CA ILE A 58 -12.79 -1.31 13.19
C ILE A 58 -12.54 0.03 13.88
N SER A 59 -11.56 0.81 13.43
CA SER A 59 -11.17 2.09 14.04
C SER A 59 -12.33 3.08 14.08
N PHE A 60 -13.06 3.23 12.97
CA PHE A 60 -14.20 4.15 12.91
C PHE A 60 -15.44 3.60 13.61
N GLY A 61 -15.62 2.28 13.66
CA GLY A 61 -16.63 1.63 14.50
C GLY A 61 -16.39 1.89 15.98
N LEU A 62 -15.14 1.74 16.45
CA LEU A 62 -14.75 2.05 17.83
C LEU A 62 -14.94 3.52 18.16
N ARG A 63 -14.57 4.44 17.25
CA ARG A 63 -14.85 5.88 17.42
C ARG A 63 -16.35 6.14 17.57
N ALA A 64 -17.19 5.59 16.70
CA ALA A 64 -18.64 5.75 16.80
C ALA A 64 -19.19 5.18 18.13
N ALA A 65 -18.65 4.07 18.61
CA ALA A 65 -19.02 3.46 19.88
C ALA A 65 -18.64 4.35 21.08
N VAL A 66 -17.44 4.94 21.08
CA VAL A 66 -16.98 5.87 22.13
C VAL A 66 -17.87 7.09 22.23
N VAL A 67 -18.32 7.66 21.10
CA VAL A 67 -19.27 8.79 21.13
C VAL A 67 -20.56 8.42 21.87
N LYS A 68 -21.07 7.21 21.64
CA LYS A 68 -22.31 6.73 22.29
C LYS A 68 -22.09 6.37 23.76
N HIS A 69 -20.90 5.87 24.09
CA HIS A 69 -20.53 5.41 25.42
C HIS A 69 -19.18 6.01 25.85
N PRO A 70 -19.14 7.29 26.29
CA PRO A 70 -17.88 7.99 26.56
C PRO A 70 -16.99 7.31 27.62
N HIS A 71 -17.58 6.55 28.55
CA HIS A 71 -16.85 5.78 29.57
C HIS A 71 -16.01 4.63 28.99
N THR A 72 -16.18 4.28 27.71
CA THR A 72 -15.37 3.28 27.02
C THR A 72 -14.07 3.84 26.45
N GLU A 73 -13.89 5.17 26.48
CA GLU A 73 -12.63 5.79 26.05
C GLU A 73 -11.51 5.44 27.04
N SER A 74 -10.54 4.69 26.56
CA SER A 74 -9.34 4.31 27.33
C SER A 74 -8.08 4.85 26.67
N GLU A 75 -7.03 5.00 27.47
CA GLU A 75 -5.71 5.39 26.96
C GLU A 75 -5.19 4.39 25.91
N GLY A 76 -5.42 3.09 26.14
CA GLY A 76 -5.05 2.03 25.20
C GLY A 76 -5.80 2.10 23.88
N LEU A 77 -7.10 2.46 23.90
CA LEU A 77 -7.87 2.66 22.67
C LEU A 77 -7.33 3.84 21.86
N SER A 78 -7.04 4.96 22.53
CA SER A 78 -6.46 6.13 21.87
C SER A 78 -5.07 5.81 21.28
N GLU A 79 -4.28 4.99 21.96
CA GLU A 79 -2.96 4.57 21.49
C GLU A 79 -3.07 3.63 20.29
N TYR A 80 -3.99 2.66 20.34
CA TYR A 80 -4.33 1.80 19.21
C TYR A 80 -4.73 2.62 17.98
N LEU A 81 -5.61 3.63 18.14
CA LEU A 81 -6.02 4.53 17.07
C LEU A 81 -4.82 5.31 16.49
N GLN A 82 -3.92 5.81 17.33
CA GLN A 82 -2.71 6.49 16.85
C GLN A 82 -1.79 5.55 16.04
N VAL A 83 -1.58 4.33 16.51
CA VAL A 83 -0.75 3.34 15.82
C VAL A 83 -1.38 2.96 14.47
N THR A 84 -2.67 2.65 14.42
CA THR A 84 -3.32 2.24 13.16
C THR A 84 -3.45 3.40 12.16
N PHE A 85 -3.72 4.64 12.60
CA PHE A 85 -3.67 5.81 11.71
C PHE A 85 -2.25 6.05 11.19
N ALA A 86 -1.24 5.78 12.02
CA ALA A 86 0.14 5.93 11.63
C ALA A 86 0.61 4.90 10.61
N MET A 87 0.22 3.63 10.80
CA MET A 87 0.73 2.49 10.05
C MET A 87 -0.05 2.24 8.75
N GLY A 88 -1.32 2.61 8.68
CA GLY A 88 -2.18 2.31 7.54
C GLY A 88 -1.60 2.76 6.18
N SER A 89 -1.28 4.04 6.04
CA SER A 89 -0.66 4.56 4.80
C SER A 89 0.72 3.95 4.50
N VAL A 90 1.50 3.57 5.52
CA VAL A 90 2.81 2.92 5.32
C VAL A 90 2.62 1.47 4.83
N MET A 91 1.59 0.76 5.31
CA MET A 91 1.26 -0.58 4.83
C MET A 91 0.79 -0.55 3.36
N ILE A 92 -0.06 0.41 2.99
CA ILE A 92 -0.48 0.60 1.59
C ILE A 92 0.72 0.92 0.70
N LEU A 93 1.69 1.72 1.18
CA LEU A 93 2.92 1.98 0.45
C LEU A 93 3.70 0.70 0.12
N GLY A 94 3.72 -0.28 1.03
CA GLY A 94 4.34 -1.58 0.80
C GLY A 94 3.70 -2.32 -0.39
N ASP A 95 2.38 -2.28 -0.51
CA ASP A 95 1.66 -2.86 -1.65
C ASP A 95 1.97 -2.10 -2.95
N VAL A 96 2.00 -0.76 -2.92
CA VAL A 96 2.37 0.07 -4.08
C VAL A 96 3.79 -0.27 -4.56
N MET A 97 4.74 -0.45 -3.63
CA MET A 97 6.10 -0.88 -3.94
C MET A 97 6.12 -2.26 -4.61
N ASN A 98 5.38 -3.24 -4.08
CA ASN A 98 5.33 -4.60 -4.61
C ASN A 98 4.73 -4.64 -6.03
N VAL A 99 3.63 -3.91 -6.23
CA VAL A 99 2.93 -3.81 -7.51
C VAL A 99 3.82 -3.12 -8.55
N LEU A 100 4.51 -2.03 -8.19
CA LEU A 100 5.44 -1.34 -9.09
C LEU A 100 6.64 -2.24 -9.41
N ALA A 101 7.24 -2.90 -8.42
CA ALA A 101 8.35 -3.83 -8.65
C ALA A 101 7.97 -4.94 -9.64
N CYS A 102 6.75 -5.47 -9.59
CA CYS A 102 6.24 -6.42 -10.56
C CYS A 102 6.21 -5.85 -11.99
N ALA A 103 5.71 -4.63 -12.17
CA ALA A 103 5.70 -3.98 -13.48
C ALA A 103 7.11 -3.71 -14.00
N LEU A 104 8.02 -3.26 -13.13
CA LEU A 104 9.42 -3.02 -13.46
C LEU A 104 10.13 -4.31 -13.90
N VAL A 105 9.98 -5.42 -13.16
CA VAL A 105 10.55 -6.72 -13.53
C VAL A 105 10.05 -7.17 -14.91
N GLN A 106 8.78 -6.93 -15.21
CA GLN A 106 8.22 -7.35 -16.49
C GLN A 106 8.69 -6.54 -17.68
N SER A 107 8.94 -5.25 -17.47
CA SER A 107 9.56 -4.40 -18.48
C SER A 107 10.97 -4.87 -18.90
N THR A 108 11.59 -5.80 -18.16
CA THR A 108 12.88 -6.43 -18.51
C THR A 108 12.75 -7.75 -19.29
N LYS A 109 11.53 -8.19 -19.61
CA LYS A 109 11.34 -9.35 -20.49
C LYS A 109 11.42 -8.89 -21.95
N VAL A 110 12.25 -9.55 -22.74
CA VAL A 110 12.44 -9.25 -24.17
C VAL A 110 11.10 -9.42 -24.90
N GLU A 111 10.73 -8.45 -25.74
CA GLU A 111 9.46 -8.38 -26.48
C GLU A 111 9.14 -9.61 -27.36
N GLY A 112 10.12 -10.48 -27.63
CA GLY A 112 9.91 -11.72 -28.39
C GLY A 112 9.34 -12.90 -27.61
N ALA A 113 9.23 -12.83 -26.28
CA ALA A 113 8.70 -13.92 -25.45
C ALA A 113 7.25 -13.68 -24.98
N GLN A 114 6.49 -12.85 -25.70
CA GLN A 114 5.04 -12.78 -25.49
C GLN A 114 4.40 -14.03 -26.09
N VAL A 115 4.31 -15.09 -25.27
CA VAL A 115 3.33 -16.14 -25.45
C VAL A 115 1.97 -15.46 -25.46
N THR A 116 1.38 -15.39 -26.65
CA THR A 116 -0.04 -15.14 -26.91
C THR A 116 -0.88 -15.81 -25.83
N THR A 117 -1.34 -15.05 -24.83
CA THR A 117 -2.24 -15.60 -23.83
C THR A 117 -3.55 -14.81 -23.84
N PHE A 118 -4.50 -15.41 -24.58
CA PHE A 118 -5.92 -15.49 -24.26
C PHE A 118 -6.73 -14.18 -24.17
N ASN A 119 -7.16 -13.70 -25.34
CA ASN A 119 -8.55 -13.30 -25.49
C ASN A 119 -9.37 -14.58 -25.77
N SER A 120 -9.94 -15.18 -24.73
CA SER A 120 -11.01 -16.16 -24.86
C SER A 120 -12.24 -15.61 -24.18
N GLY A 121 -12.95 -14.74 -24.89
CA GLY A 121 -14.36 -14.51 -24.62
C GLY A 121 -15.15 -15.77 -25.04
N PRO A 122 -16.17 -16.19 -24.29
CA PRO A 122 -17.05 -17.26 -24.71
C PRO A 122 -18.04 -16.69 -25.73
N THR A 123 -17.76 -16.88 -27.02
CA THR A 123 -18.79 -16.66 -28.04
C THR A 123 -18.64 -17.72 -29.13
N SER A 124 -19.31 -18.83 -28.85
CA SER A 124 -20.08 -19.67 -29.77
C SER A 124 -19.62 -19.81 -31.24
N THR A 125 -19.25 -21.05 -31.56
CA THR A 125 -19.65 -21.80 -32.77
C THR A 125 -19.28 -21.23 -34.14
N GLY A 126 -18.12 -21.65 -34.64
CA GLY A 126 -17.73 -21.50 -36.04
C GLY A 126 -16.39 -22.17 -36.30
N SER A 127 -16.41 -23.49 -36.45
CA SER A 127 -15.25 -24.32 -36.77
C SER A 127 -14.56 -23.85 -38.06
N THR A 128 -13.43 -23.15 -37.92
CA THR A 128 -12.39 -23.11 -38.96
C THR A 128 -11.03 -23.29 -38.29
N ARG A 129 -10.55 -24.53 -38.31
CA ARG A 129 -9.27 -24.97 -37.75
C ARG A 129 -8.13 -24.43 -38.63
N SER A 130 -7.76 -23.16 -38.51
CA SER A 130 -6.50 -22.67 -39.08
C SER A 130 -5.35 -23.10 -38.15
N LYS A 131 -4.64 -24.16 -38.56
CA LYS A 131 -3.30 -24.45 -38.05
C LYS A 131 -2.39 -23.30 -38.52
N ILE A 132 -2.28 -22.25 -37.72
CA ILE A 132 -1.17 -21.30 -37.86
C ILE A 132 0.06 -22.06 -37.36
N SER A 133 0.77 -22.65 -38.33
CA SER A 133 2.12 -23.16 -38.16
C SER A 133 2.97 -21.97 -37.71
N GLY A 134 3.24 -21.89 -36.41
CA GLY A 134 4.21 -20.98 -35.85
C GLY A 134 5.57 -21.39 -36.38
N SER A 135 5.93 -20.87 -37.55
CA SER A 135 7.29 -20.86 -38.06
C SER A 135 8.16 -20.27 -36.96
N GLY A 136 8.89 -21.15 -36.27
CA GLY A 136 9.86 -20.79 -35.25
C GLY A 136 10.98 -20.01 -35.91
N MET A 137 10.80 -18.70 -36.03
CA MET A 137 11.93 -17.80 -36.15
C MET A 137 12.71 -17.91 -34.84
N ASN A 138 13.65 -18.86 -34.80
CA ASN A 138 14.85 -18.85 -33.96
C ASN A 138 15.69 -17.63 -34.37
N GLY A 139 15.15 -16.42 -34.20
CA GLY A 139 15.93 -15.21 -34.26
C GLY A 139 16.82 -15.25 -33.03
N ASN A 140 18.10 -15.60 -33.22
CA ASN A 140 19.13 -15.47 -32.21
C ASN A 140 19.05 -14.05 -31.66
N ILE A 141 18.49 -13.90 -30.45
CA ILE A 141 18.50 -12.62 -29.76
C ILE A 141 19.98 -12.28 -29.57
N PRO A 142 20.45 -11.11 -30.04
CA PRO A 142 21.86 -10.74 -29.90
C PRO A 142 22.29 -10.91 -28.44
N GLU A 143 23.37 -11.65 -28.22
CA GLU A 143 23.90 -12.00 -26.88
C GLU A 143 24.04 -10.76 -25.99
N GLU A 144 24.45 -9.63 -26.57
CA GLU A 144 24.55 -8.32 -25.92
C GLU A 144 23.22 -7.85 -25.28
N LYS A 145 22.08 -8.05 -25.97
CA LYS A 145 20.76 -7.69 -25.42
C LYS A 145 20.38 -8.60 -24.24
N GLN A 146 20.83 -9.84 -24.24
CA GLN A 146 20.56 -10.78 -23.16
C GLN A 146 21.35 -10.41 -21.90
N GLU A 147 22.63 -10.07 -22.04
CA GLU A 147 23.48 -9.63 -20.92
C GLU A 147 22.96 -8.34 -20.29
N ALA A 148 22.63 -7.33 -21.10
CA ALA A 148 22.08 -6.06 -20.60
C ALA A 148 20.79 -6.27 -19.79
N ASN A 149 19.93 -7.21 -20.21
CA ASN A 149 18.71 -7.54 -19.48
C ASN A 149 18.99 -8.29 -18.18
N GLN A 150 20.00 -9.16 -18.16
CA GLN A 150 20.41 -9.86 -16.94
C GLN A 150 20.99 -8.89 -15.90
N GLN A 151 21.84 -7.95 -16.33
CA GLN A 151 22.36 -6.89 -15.46
C GLN A 151 21.22 -6.05 -14.88
N ARG A 152 20.26 -5.62 -15.71
CA ARG A 152 19.08 -4.87 -15.26
C ARG A 152 18.27 -5.63 -14.22
N ARG A 153 18.04 -6.93 -14.40
CA ARG A 153 17.34 -7.76 -13.41
C ARG A 153 18.05 -7.79 -12.05
N LYS A 154 19.39 -7.81 -12.03
CA LYS A 154 20.16 -7.70 -10.78
C LYS A 154 19.89 -6.35 -10.10
N TYR A 155 19.91 -5.25 -10.85
CA TYR A 155 19.59 -3.91 -10.32
C TYR A 155 18.16 -3.81 -9.80
N VAL A 156 17.15 -4.32 -10.52
CA VAL A 156 15.74 -4.29 -10.06
C VAL A 156 15.58 -5.07 -8.76
N ARG A 157 16.27 -6.21 -8.63
CA ARG A 157 16.23 -7.03 -7.40
C ARG A 157 16.90 -6.33 -6.24
N LEU A 158 18.10 -5.78 -6.45
CA LEU A 158 18.81 -5.03 -5.41
C LEU A 158 18.00 -3.83 -4.94
N PHE A 159 17.41 -3.10 -5.89
CA PHE A 159 16.48 -2.00 -5.62
C PHE A 159 15.30 -2.46 -4.76
N GLY A 160 14.67 -3.59 -5.10
CA GLY A 160 13.58 -4.16 -4.32
C GLY A 160 13.99 -4.53 -2.88
N TRP A 161 15.19 -5.11 -2.70
CA TRP A 161 15.72 -5.45 -1.38
C TRP A 161 16.00 -4.23 -0.52
N VAL A 162 16.73 -3.24 -1.05
CA VAL A 162 17.02 -1.99 -0.36
C VAL A 162 15.72 -1.32 0.06
N GLN A 163 14.77 -1.25 -0.86
CA GLN A 163 13.48 -0.63 -0.61
C GLN A 163 12.69 -1.35 0.48
N CYS A 164 12.65 -2.69 0.47
CA CYS A 164 11.99 -3.48 1.50
C CYS A 164 12.61 -3.21 2.88
N THR A 165 13.95 -3.16 2.98
CA THR A 165 14.64 -2.85 4.23
C THR A 165 14.29 -1.45 4.76
N VAL A 166 14.32 -0.43 3.90
CA VAL A 166 13.99 0.94 4.31
C VAL A 166 12.51 1.04 4.74
N TRP A 167 11.61 0.35 4.04
CA TRP A 167 10.20 0.26 4.43
C TRP A 167 10.00 -0.44 5.78
N MET A 168 10.71 -1.53 6.06
CA MET A 168 10.66 -2.20 7.37
C MET A 168 11.17 -1.31 8.51
N LEU A 169 12.24 -0.54 8.28
CA LEU A 169 12.74 0.44 9.24
C LEU A 169 11.70 1.55 9.49
N CYS A 170 11.04 2.01 8.42
CA CYS A 170 9.94 2.98 8.51
C CYS A 170 8.78 2.44 9.35
N LEU A 171 8.37 1.18 9.15
CA LEU A 171 7.33 0.53 9.93
C LEU A 171 7.72 0.41 11.41
N ALA A 172 8.94 -0.05 11.71
CA ALA A 172 9.42 -0.21 13.07
C ALA A 172 9.47 1.13 13.83
N ALA A 173 9.97 2.19 13.16
CA ALA A 173 10.00 3.54 13.72
C ALA A 173 8.58 4.11 13.93
N GLY A 174 7.69 3.90 12.95
CA GLY A 174 6.29 4.33 13.02
C GLY A 174 5.52 3.64 14.13
N PHE A 175 5.66 2.33 14.27
CA PHE A 175 5.04 1.56 15.33
C PHE A 175 5.51 2.04 16.71
N THR A 176 6.83 2.03 16.94
CA THR A 176 7.44 2.41 18.22
C THR A 176 7.14 3.86 18.61
N GLY A 177 7.14 4.78 17.64
CA GLY A 177 6.86 6.19 17.88
C GLY A 177 5.41 6.50 18.28
N ASN A 178 4.46 5.62 17.94
CA ASN A 178 3.03 5.81 18.26
C ASN A 178 2.55 4.91 19.41
N SER A 179 3.13 3.73 19.61
CA SER A 179 2.74 2.76 20.66
C SER A 179 3.17 3.15 22.07
N LEU A 180 3.89 4.25 22.26
CA LEU A 180 4.27 4.75 23.59
C LEU A 180 3.82 6.19 23.81
N LEU A 181 3.07 6.76 22.86
CA LEU A 181 2.73 8.18 22.86
C LEU A 181 1.88 8.55 24.07
N ILE A 182 0.86 7.73 24.37
CA ILE A 182 -0.12 8.05 25.41
C ILE A 182 0.36 7.53 26.76
N ALA A 183 0.86 6.28 26.81
CA ALA A 183 1.36 5.67 28.03
C ALA A 183 2.55 6.44 28.66
N LYS A 184 3.44 7.04 27.85
CA LYS A 184 4.63 7.74 28.34
C LYS A 184 4.51 9.27 28.31
N ARG A 185 3.32 9.83 28.08
CA ARG A 185 3.10 11.28 27.91
C ARG A 185 3.59 12.16 29.06
N LYS A 186 3.66 11.62 30.28
CA LYS A 186 4.15 12.31 31.49
C LYS A 186 5.68 12.50 31.51
N ASN A 187 6.42 11.72 30.72
CA ASN A 187 7.88 11.75 30.71
C ASN A 187 8.40 12.62 29.54
N PRO A 188 9.02 13.79 29.80
CA PRO A 188 9.42 14.72 28.75
C PRO A 188 10.48 14.15 27.80
N GLN A 189 11.36 13.27 28.29
CA GLN A 189 12.38 12.62 27.46
C GLN A 189 11.75 11.66 26.43
N TRP A 190 10.79 10.84 26.84
CA TRP A 190 10.08 9.93 25.95
C TRP A 190 9.23 10.68 24.93
N ASN A 191 8.64 11.82 25.29
CA ASN A 191 7.91 12.66 24.34
C ASN A 191 8.80 13.14 23.18
N LYS A 192 10.04 13.56 23.46
CA LYS A 192 11.00 13.97 22.42
C LYS A 192 11.36 12.81 21.50
N VAL A 193 11.63 11.63 22.06
CA VAL A 193 11.96 10.42 21.29
C VAL A 193 10.79 9.98 20.42
N ASN A 194 9.58 9.91 20.99
CA ASN A 194 8.38 9.53 20.24
C ASN A 194 8.08 10.51 19.11
N GLN A 195 8.22 11.81 19.36
CA GLN A 195 8.05 12.83 18.32
C GLN A 195 9.07 12.65 17.19
N ALA A 196 10.35 12.44 17.52
CA ALA A 196 11.40 12.19 16.54
C ALA A 196 11.12 10.92 15.70
N LEU A 197 10.68 9.83 16.33
CA LEU A 197 10.32 8.59 15.62
C LEU A 197 9.12 8.77 14.69
N ARG A 198 8.10 9.53 15.11
CA ARG A 198 6.93 9.87 14.28
C ARG A 198 7.31 10.71 13.06
N TYR A 199 8.19 11.69 13.24
CA TYR A 199 8.73 12.49 12.13
C TYR A 199 9.58 11.66 11.18
N THR A 200 10.52 10.88 11.72
CA THR A 200 11.42 10.04 10.93
C THR A 200 10.65 9.02 10.09
N SER A 201 9.68 8.30 10.68
CA SER A 201 8.84 7.35 9.94
C SER A 201 8.02 8.04 8.84
N THR A 202 7.32 9.13 9.16
CA THR A 202 6.51 9.85 8.16
C THR A 202 7.37 10.44 7.04
N GLY A 203 8.55 10.99 7.39
CA GLY A 203 9.51 11.54 6.43
C GLY A 203 10.12 10.48 5.51
N ILE A 204 10.51 9.31 6.06
CA ILE A 204 11.02 8.18 5.25
C ILE A 204 9.92 7.67 4.31
N ALA A 205 8.69 7.50 4.78
CA ALA A 205 7.57 7.08 3.93
C ALA A 205 7.35 8.06 2.77
N PHE A 206 7.36 9.37 3.06
CA PHE A 206 7.24 10.42 2.05
C PHE A 206 8.39 10.40 1.04
N ALA A 207 9.63 10.29 1.51
CA ALA A 207 10.81 10.16 0.65
C ALA A 207 10.72 8.92 -0.25
N ILE A 208 10.24 7.80 0.28
CA ILE A 208 9.97 6.59 -0.50
C ILE A 208 8.97 6.86 -1.62
N ALA A 209 7.80 7.48 -1.39
CA ALA A 209 6.86 7.69 -2.49
C ALA A 209 7.38 8.66 -3.54
N LEU A 210 8.12 9.70 -3.15
CA LEU A 210 8.80 10.57 -4.11
C LEU A 210 9.80 9.79 -4.96
N TRP A 211 10.54 8.88 -4.34
CA TRP A 211 11.47 8.00 -5.04
C TRP A 211 10.75 7.03 -5.99
N LEU A 212 9.62 6.44 -5.59
CA LEU A 212 8.79 5.58 -6.46
C LEU A 212 8.19 6.36 -7.63
N ALA A 213 7.73 7.60 -7.39
CA ALA A 213 7.25 8.49 -8.43
C ALA A 213 8.37 8.84 -9.42
N GLY A 214 9.57 9.16 -8.92
CA GLY A 214 10.76 9.40 -9.72
C GLY A 214 11.18 8.18 -10.54
N ALA A 215 11.18 6.98 -9.94
CA ALA A 215 11.45 5.72 -10.62
C ALA A 215 10.42 5.43 -11.72
N THR A 216 9.14 5.66 -11.44
CA THR A 216 8.05 5.52 -12.41
C THR A 216 8.21 6.49 -13.58
N PHE A 217 8.63 7.73 -13.31
CA PHE A 217 8.91 8.72 -14.35
C PHE A 217 10.14 8.35 -15.18
N TYR A 218 11.22 7.92 -14.55
CA TYR A 218 12.44 7.47 -15.23
C TYR A 218 12.15 6.27 -16.16
N TRP A 219 11.25 5.36 -15.76
CA TRP A 219 10.92 4.15 -16.54
C TRP A 219 9.67 4.31 -17.40
N ARG A 220 9.20 5.55 -17.60
CA ARG A 220 7.92 5.86 -18.29
C ARG A 220 7.79 5.27 -19.69
N ALA A 221 8.90 5.08 -20.39
CA ALA A 221 8.93 4.55 -21.76
C ALA A 221 8.73 3.03 -21.82
N ARG A 222 8.88 2.32 -20.68
CA ARG A 222 8.77 0.85 -20.62
C ARG A 222 7.56 0.36 -19.82
N LEU A 223 6.88 1.26 -19.12
CA LEU A 223 5.66 0.95 -18.40
C LEU A 223 4.46 1.18 -19.30
N ASN A 224 3.44 0.34 -19.15
CA ASN A 224 2.13 0.60 -19.74
C ASN A 224 1.64 1.99 -19.28
N ASN A 225 1.09 2.78 -20.19
CA ASN A 225 0.53 4.11 -19.91
C ASN A 225 -0.45 4.08 -18.73
N LEU A 226 -1.29 3.05 -18.63
CA LEU A 226 -2.25 2.92 -17.53
C LEU A 226 -1.53 2.63 -16.19
N ALA A 227 -0.61 1.65 -16.17
CA ALA A 227 0.17 1.31 -14.98
C ALA A 227 0.99 2.51 -14.47
N ARG A 228 1.59 3.29 -15.40
CA ARG A 228 2.31 4.53 -15.08
C ARG A 228 1.40 5.57 -14.43
N ARG A 229 0.23 5.84 -15.03
CA ARG A 229 -0.73 6.83 -14.50
C ARG A 229 -1.21 6.44 -13.11
N LEU A 230 -1.53 5.16 -12.91
CA LEU A 230 -1.97 4.66 -11.61
C LEU A 230 -0.85 4.69 -10.56
N ALA A 231 0.37 4.29 -10.90
CA ALA A 231 1.50 4.36 -9.97
C ALA A 231 1.78 5.80 -9.50
N LEU A 232 1.74 6.77 -10.42
CA LEU A 232 1.89 8.19 -10.08
C LEU A 232 0.72 8.69 -9.23
N LEU A 233 -0.52 8.28 -9.55
CA LEU A 233 -1.70 8.61 -8.76
C LEU A 233 -1.60 8.03 -7.35
N PHE A 234 -1.15 6.79 -7.19
CA PHE A 234 -0.97 6.14 -5.89
C PHE A 234 0.08 6.86 -5.04
N CYS A 235 1.22 7.22 -5.64
CA CYS A 235 2.25 7.99 -4.95
C CYS A 235 1.71 9.37 -4.53
N GLY A 236 1.00 10.07 -5.43
CA GLY A 236 0.41 11.37 -5.14
C GLY A 236 -0.64 11.31 -4.02
N LEU A 237 -1.53 10.32 -4.04
CA LEU A 237 -2.54 10.12 -2.99
C LEU A 237 -1.92 9.78 -1.63
N LEU A 238 -0.85 8.96 -1.59
CA LEU A 238 -0.12 8.65 -0.35
C LEU A 238 0.68 9.83 0.20
N SER A 239 1.14 10.74 -0.66
CA SER A 239 1.83 11.94 -0.22
C SER A 239 0.95 12.87 0.62
N ILE A 240 -0.36 12.94 0.34
CA ILE A 240 -1.30 13.81 1.05
C ILE A 240 -1.35 13.54 2.57
N PRO A 241 -1.65 12.30 3.06
CA PRO A 241 -1.70 12.02 4.49
C PRO A 241 -0.36 12.23 5.19
N TRP A 242 0.78 12.03 4.50
CA TRP A 242 2.09 12.27 5.12
C TRP A 242 2.43 13.74 5.25
N VAL A 243 2.13 14.56 4.24
CA VAL A 243 2.26 16.02 4.34
C VAL A 243 1.36 16.53 5.47
N TYR A 244 0.10 16.09 5.49
CA TYR A 244 -0.84 16.41 6.57
C TYR A 244 -0.27 16.06 7.96
N ARG A 245 0.26 14.84 8.13
CA ARG A 245 0.85 14.40 9.40
C ARG A 245 2.07 15.21 9.80
N LEU A 246 2.96 15.53 8.85
CA LEU A 246 4.13 16.37 9.13
C LEU A 246 3.71 17.77 9.63
N CYS A 247 2.65 18.34 9.05
CA CYS A 247 2.07 19.61 9.51
C CYS A 247 1.48 19.50 10.93
N VAL A 248 0.68 18.47 11.20
CA VAL A 248 -0.01 18.31 12.48
C VAL A 248 0.93 17.94 13.64
N MET A 249 1.96 17.13 13.38
CA MET A 249 2.90 16.67 14.43
C MET A 249 3.77 17.79 15.02
N HIS A 250 3.75 18.98 14.43
CA HIS A 250 4.49 20.14 14.93
C HIS A 250 3.86 20.69 16.21
N TYR A 251 2.54 20.53 16.36
CA TYR A 251 1.82 21.04 17.50
C TYR A 251 2.05 20.19 18.75
N THR A 252 2.14 20.88 19.90
CA THR A 252 2.18 20.26 21.22
C THR A 252 1.02 20.79 22.06
N ILE A 253 0.44 19.92 22.89
CA ILE A 253 -0.73 20.24 23.70
C ILE A 253 -0.47 19.97 25.19
N PRO A 254 -1.12 20.74 26.10
CA PRO A 254 -0.96 20.55 27.54
C PRO A 254 -1.79 19.39 28.08
N ALA A 255 -2.92 19.07 27.44
CA ALA A 255 -3.85 18.03 27.83
C ALA A 255 -4.51 17.42 26.57
N LEU A 256 -4.98 16.18 26.68
CA LEU A 256 -5.49 15.40 25.54
C LEU A 256 -6.88 15.87 25.07
N ASP A 257 -7.66 16.39 26.02
CA ASP A 257 -8.99 16.99 25.89
C ASP A 257 -8.97 18.50 25.64
N ALA A 258 -7.77 19.10 25.48
CA ALA A 258 -7.67 20.52 25.22
C ALA A 258 -8.34 20.88 23.89
N HIS A 259 -9.19 21.91 23.89
CA HIS A 259 -9.83 22.47 22.69
C HIS A 259 -9.09 23.72 22.20
N ILE A 260 -7.79 23.57 21.99
CA ILE A 260 -6.92 24.64 21.49
C ILE A 260 -6.48 24.32 20.05
N TRP A 261 -6.08 25.35 19.30
CA TRP A 261 -5.49 25.16 17.98
C TRP A 261 -4.28 24.23 18.04
N GLY A 262 -4.22 23.27 17.12
CA GLY A 262 -3.23 22.21 17.08
C GLY A 262 -3.60 20.96 17.88
N SER A 263 -4.68 20.97 18.66
CA SER A 263 -5.13 19.81 19.46
C SER A 263 -5.75 18.69 18.65
N GLN A 264 -6.19 18.99 17.43
CA GLN A 264 -6.96 18.08 16.59
C GLN A 264 -8.34 17.75 17.17
N ASN A 265 -8.82 18.52 18.15
CA ASN A 265 -10.14 18.34 18.77
C ASN A 265 -11.17 19.36 18.27
N LEU A 266 -10.75 20.41 17.57
CA LEU A 266 -11.67 21.39 17.00
C LEU A 266 -12.39 20.81 15.77
N PRO A 267 -13.67 21.17 15.52
CA PRO A 267 -14.42 20.64 14.37
C PRO A 267 -13.74 20.85 13.01
N ALA A 268 -13.10 22.00 12.81
CA ALA A 268 -12.33 22.29 11.59
C ALA A 268 -11.14 21.34 11.42
N GLU A 269 -10.41 21.04 12.51
CA GLU A 269 -9.27 20.12 12.47
C GLU A 269 -9.72 18.68 12.22
N LYS A 270 -10.88 18.29 12.73
CA LYS A 270 -11.52 17.00 12.37
C LYS A 270 -11.83 16.93 10.89
N ALA A 271 -12.43 17.99 10.33
CA ALA A 271 -12.73 18.03 8.90
C ALA A 271 -11.45 17.87 8.06
N LEU A 272 -10.34 18.52 8.47
CA LEU A 272 -9.03 18.33 7.83
C LEU A 272 -8.52 16.90 7.95
N PHE A 273 -8.66 16.26 9.12
CA PHE A 273 -8.30 14.85 9.31
C PHE A 273 -9.06 13.93 8.34
N TYR A 274 -10.38 14.03 8.26
CA TYR A 274 -11.15 13.19 7.33
C TYR A 274 -10.80 13.47 5.86
N THR A 275 -10.57 14.74 5.51
CA THR A 275 -10.33 15.16 4.12
C THR A 275 -8.92 14.84 3.62
N PHE A 276 -7.89 15.08 4.44
CA PHE A 276 -6.50 14.96 4.03
C PHE A 276 -5.84 13.66 4.49
N HIS A 277 -6.36 13.02 5.54
CA HIS A 277 -5.84 11.74 6.02
C HIS A 277 -6.68 10.57 5.52
N VAL A 278 -7.98 10.58 5.83
CA VAL A 278 -8.85 9.40 5.62
C VAL A 278 -9.28 9.25 4.16
N LEU A 279 -9.70 10.34 3.51
CA LEU A 279 -10.23 10.31 2.16
C LEU A 279 -9.19 9.83 1.12
N PRO A 280 -7.92 10.29 1.12
CA PRO A 280 -6.91 9.77 0.17
C PRO A 280 -6.60 8.29 0.40
N GLU A 281 -6.54 7.84 1.67
CA GLU A 281 -6.40 6.42 2.01
C GLU A 281 -7.58 5.60 1.47
N PHE A 282 -8.81 6.09 1.65
CA PHE A 282 -10.02 5.44 1.14
C PHE A 282 -10.03 5.36 -0.40
N ILE A 283 -9.76 6.46 -1.09
CA ILE A 283 -9.72 6.50 -2.57
C ILE A 283 -8.66 5.50 -3.06
N LEU A 284 -7.47 5.51 -2.48
CA LEU A 284 -6.41 4.59 -2.85
C LEU A 284 -6.80 3.12 -2.62
N ALA A 285 -7.34 2.80 -1.45
CA ALA A 285 -7.82 1.45 -1.15
C ALA A 285 -8.93 1.02 -2.12
N SER A 286 -9.86 1.93 -2.45
CA SER A 286 -10.93 1.65 -3.42
C SER A 286 -10.40 1.36 -4.83
N LEU A 287 -9.34 2.06 -5.26
CA LEU A 287 -8.69 1.82 -6.54
C LEU A 287 -7.97 0.47 -6.56
N MET A 288 -7.24 0.15 -5.49
CA MET A 288 -6.42 -1.07 -5.42
C MET A 288 -7.25 -2.34 -5.20
N LEU A 289 -8.36 -2.28 -4.46
CA LEU A 289 -9.19 -3.43 -4.10
C LEU A 289 -10.50 -3.55 -4.91
N GLY A 290 -10.93 -2.49 -5.59
CA GLY A 290 -12.28 -2.40 -6.15
C GLY A 290 -12.34 -1.95 -7.61
N ALA A 291 -11.81 -0.77 -7.92
CA ALA A 291 -12.04 -0.14 -9.21
C ALA A 291 -11.14 -0.68 -10.33
N VAL A 292 -9.91 -1.10 -10.00
CA VAL A 292 -8.90 -1.49 -11.00
C VAL A 292 -8.52 -2.95 -10.84
N ASP A 293 -8.39 -3.66 -11.96
CA ASP A 293 -7.71 -4.95 -12.01
C ASP A 293 -6.19 -4.74 -11.87
N VAL A 294 -5.72 -4.54 -10.64
CA VAL A 294 -4.29 -4.35 -10.33
C VAL A 294 -3.46 -5.50 -10.87
N ARG A 295 -4.02 -6.72 -10.81
CA ARG A 295 -3.38 -7.93 -11.34
C ARG A 295 -3.18 -7.85 -12.84
N GLY A 296 -4.19 -7.44 -13.60
CA GLY A 296 -4.09 -7.25 -15.05
C GLY A 296 -3.18 -6.09 -15.44
N VAL A 297 -3.32 -4.94 -14.78
CA VAL A 297 -2.60 -3.71 -15.16
C VAL A 297 -1.10 -3.79 -14.86
N PHE A 298 -0.73 -4.32 -13.70
CA PHE A 298 0.67 -4.48 -13.29
C PHE A 298 1.19 -5.90 -13.53
N ASN A 299 0.34 -6.76 -14.12
CA ASN A 299 0.62 -8.16 -14.44
C ASN A 299 1.14 -8.96 -13.22
N THR A 300 0.68 -8.65 -12.01
CA THR A 300 1.09 -9.39 -10.82
C THR A 300 0.62 -10.85 -10.92
N GLY A 301 1.38 -11.79 -10.35
CA GLY A 301 0.90 -13.16 -10.19
C GLY A 301 -0.16 -13.24 -9.09
N ALA A 302 -0.78 -14.41 -8.95
CA ALA A 302 -1.75 -14.62 -7.87
C ALA A 302 -1.06 -14.48 -6.50
N MET A 303 0.18 -14.96 -6.40
CA MET A 303 1.00 -14.88 -5.17
C MET A 303 1.82 -13.57 -5.04
N GLY A 304 1.49 -12.53 -5.79
CA GLY A 304 2.19 -11.24 -5.72
C GLY A 304 3.59 -11.21 -6.36
N GLY A 305 4.21 -12.36 -6.65
CA GLY A 305 5.31 -12.45 -7.61
C GLY A 305 4.76 -12.40 -9.04
N GLY A 306 5.30 -11.56 -9.94
CA GLY A 306 4.83 -11.51 -11.34
C GLY A 306 4.76 -12.91 -11.98
N LYS A 307 3.95 -13.13 -13.03
CA LYS A 307 3.77 -14.46 -13.68
C LYS A 307 5.09 -15.19 -14.03
N GLY A 308 6.18 -14.44 -14.22
CA GLY A 308 7.52 -15.01 -14.41
C GLY A 308 8.15 -15.64 -13.15
N TRP A 309 7.85 -15.13 -11.97
CA TRP A 309 8.32 -15.69 -10.69
C TRP A 309 7.68 -17.04 -10.40
N GLU A 310 6.36 -17.19 -10.64
CA GLU A 310 5.67 -18.48 -10.55
C GLU A 310 6.26 -19.48 -11.55
N GLY A 311 6.54 -19.05 -12.79
CA GLY A 311 7.21 -19.88 -13.78
C GLY A 311 8.63 -20.28 -13.36
N TRP A 312 9.40 -19.35 -12.77
CA TRP A 312 10.75 -19.61 -12.28
C TRP A 312 10.76 -20.54 -11.06
N SER A 313 9.88 -20.32 -10.07
CA SER A 313 9.73 -21.22 -8.91
C SER A 313 9.35 -22.63 -9.34
N LYS A 314 8.40 -22.76 -10.29
CA LYS A 314 8.05 -24.06 -10.90
C LYS A 314 9.20 -24.68 -11.70
N SER A 315 10.07 -23.88 -12.32
CA SER A 315 11.24 -24.36 -13.05
C SER A 315 12.36 -24.79 -12.12
N CYS A 316 12.65 -24.03 -11.05
CA CYS A 316 13.61 -24.42 -10.01
C CYS A 316 13.13 -25.66 -9.26
N GLY A 317 11.84 -25.76 -8.93
CA GLY A 317 11.27 -26.97 -8.33
C GLY A 317 11.41 -28.19 -9.25
N ARG A 318 11.20 -28.04 -10.56
CA ARG A 318 11.46 -29.12 -11.54
C ARG A 318 12.92 -29.51 -11.62
N ARG A 319 13.85 -28.55 -11.71
CA ARG A 319 15.30 -28.84 -11.76
C ARG A 319 15.80 -29.52 -10.50
N LEU A 320 15.28 -29.13 -9.34
CA LEU A 320 15.58 -29.80 -8.07
C LEU A 320 15.05 -31.23 -8.08
N LYS A 321 13.79 -31.47 -8.49
CA LYS A 321 13.25 -32.83 -8.62
C LYS A 321 14.06 -33.69 -9.59
N GLU A 322 14.48 -33.13 -10.73
CA GLU A 322 15.36 -33.80 -11.70
C GLU A 322 16.76 -34.08 -11.12
N SER A 323 17.34 -33.15 -10.35
CA SER A 323 18.66 -33.34 -9.71
C SER A 323 18.65 -34.33 -8.56
N TYR A 324 17.51 -34.51 -7.87
CA TYR A 324 17.36 -35.46 -6.77
C TYR A 324 16.74 -36.80 -7.19
N GLY A 325 16.41 -36.99 -8.48
CA GLY A 325 15.81 -38.24 -8.98
C GLY A 325 14.48 -38.60 -8.32
N ILE A 326 13.77 -37.62 -7.75
CA ILE A 326 12.49 -37.83 -7.06
C ILE A 326 11.40 -37.81 -8.14
N HIS A 327 11.03 -39.01 -8.60
CA HIS A 327 9.89 -39.23 -9.49
C HIS A 327 8.55 -39.07 -8.77
#